data_AF-A0A960ENX4-F1
#
_entry.id   AF-A0A960ENX4-F1
#
_cell.length_a   1.000
_cell.length_b   1.000
_cell.length_c   1.000
_cell.angle_alpha   90.00
_cell.angle_beta   90.00
_cell.angle_gamma   90.00
#
_symmetry.space_group_name_H-M   'P 1'
#
loop_
_entity.id
_entity.type
_entity.pdbx_description
1 polymer ?
#
loop_
_entity_poly.entity_id
_entity_poly.type
_entity_poly.pdbx_seq_one_letter_code
_entity_poly.pdbx_strand_id
1 'polypeptide(L)'
;MQLWIVADCNLTDVLNASRRPYTFSHGFTDYGTGVGCAKVEGITELVGLNITSQTDGAVDWTSTVVNVNGLTATNGAVTSGTYDTTADAAAIQALSSTSCGTQTIQTDGITANP
;
A
#
# COMPACT_ATOMS: atom_id res chain seq x y z
N MET A 1 4.67 8.66 0.65
CA MET A 1 3.36 8.87 1.31
C MET A 1 3.47 8.48 2.78
N GLN A 2 2.74 9.14 3.67
CA GLN A 2 2.78 8.88 5.12
C GLN A 2 1.45 8.32 5.58
N LEU A 3 1.47 7.40 6.56
CA LEU A 3 0.29 6.82 7.16
C LEU A 3 -0.20 7.67 8.34
N TRP A 4 -1.49 7.97 8.32
CA TRP A 4 -2.19 8.72 9.36
C TRP A 4 -3.41 7.92 9.82
N ILE A 5 -3.82 8.11 11.08
CA ILE A 5 -5.11 7.63 11.58
C ILE A 5 -5.88 8.76 12.25
N VAL A 6 -7.20 8.61 12.33
CA VAL A 6 -8.03 9.48 13.16
C VAL A 6 -8.10 8.87 14.56
N ALA A 7 -7.54 9.57 15.54
CA ALA A 7 -7.57 9.23 16.96
C ALA A 7 -7.87 10.50 17.76
N ASP A 8 -8.68 10.39 18.81
CA ASP A 8 -9.06 11.53 19.65
C ASP A 8 -9.57 12.75 18.86
N CYS A 9 -10.37 12.50 17.81
CA CYS A 9 -10.88 13.52 16.88
C CYS A 9 -9.80 14.33 16.15
N ASN A 10 -8.58 13.81 16.02
CA ASN A 10 -7.45 14.42 15.34
C ASN A 10 -6.77 13.45 14.36
N LEU A 11 -6.20 13.97 13.28
CA LEU A 11 -5.27 13.20 12.44
C LEU A 11 -3.94 13.08 13.19
N THR A 12 -3.54 11.84 13.47
CA THR A 12 -2.33 11.53 14.22
C THR A 12 -1.40 10.66 13.39
N ASP A 13 -0.11 10.94 13.49
CA ASP A 13 0.93 10.16 12.84
C ASP A 13 0.94 8.71 13.33
N VAL A 14 1.02 7.78 12.38
CA VAL A 14 1.36 6.40 12.70
C VAL A 14 2.87 6.23 12.65
N LEU A 15 3.44 5.64 13.69
CA LEU A 15 4.87 5.45 13.84
C LEU A 15 5.31 4.02 13.53
N ASN A 16 6.49 3.86 12.94
CA ASN A 16 7.13 2.55 12.80
C ASN A 16 7.82 2.10 14.11
N ALA A 17 8.36 0.88 14.11
CA ALA A 17 9.07 0.31 15.27
C ALA A 17 10.25 1.17 15.78
N SER A 18 10.83 2.02 14.92
CA SER A 18 11.90 2.96 15.26
C SER A 18 11.40 4.34 15.69
N ARG A 19 10.10 4.49 15.95
CA ARG A 19 9.43 5.74 16.36
C ARG A 19 9.55 6.88 15.33
N ARG A 20 9.67 6.54 14.06
CA ARG A 20 9.61 7.49 12.94
C ARG A 20 8.25 7.37 12.25
N PRO A 21 7.77 8.42 11.55
CA PRO A 21 6.57 8.29 10.73
C PRO A 21 6.64 7.06 9.82
N TYR A 22 5.57 6.26 9.81
CA TYR A 22 5.45 5.13 8.92
C TYR A 22 5.14 5.65 7.52
N THR A 23 6.02 5.35 6.56
CA THR A 23 5.94 5.87 5.21
C THR A 23 5.96 4.76 4.17
N PHE A 24 5.22 4.99 3.09
CA PHE A 24 5.27 4.23 1.85
C PHE A 24 6.19 4.98 0.87
N SER A 25 7.25 4.33 0.41
CA SER A 25 8.21 4.90 -0.53
C SER A 25 7.76 4.66 -1.97
N HIS A 26 7.11 5.63 -2.61
CA HIS A 26 6.74 5.55 -4.04
C HIS A 26 7.99 5.68 -4.95
N GLY A 27 8.79 4.62 -5.02
CA GLY A 27 10.05 4.52 -5.78
C GLY A 27 11.28 4.63 -4.86
N PHE A 28 12.42 3.98 -5.08
CA PHE A 28 12.90 3.03 -6.07
C PHE A 28 13.90 2.09 -5.36
N THR A 29 13.73 1.86 -4.05
CA THR A 29 14.71 1.08 -3.28
C THR A 29 14.11 -0.04 -2.44
N ASP A 30 13.03 0.08 -1.66
CA ASP A 30 12.82 -0.99 -0.66
C ASP A 30 11.40 -1.49 -0.36
N TYR A 31 10.31 -0.72 -0.39
CA TYR A 31 8.98 -1.27 -0.06
C TYR A 31 7.82 -0.51 -0.71
N GLY A 32 7.47 -0.88 -1.93
CA GLY A 32 6.14 -0.64 -2.49
C GLY A 32 5.94 0.63 -3.31
N THR A 33 5.61 0.48 -4.59
CA THR A 33 5.23 1.57 -5.51
C THR A 33 3.81 2.10 -5.25
N GLY A 34 2.98 1.34 -4.50
CA GLY A 34 1.58 1.65 -4.28
C GLY A 34 1.07 1.16 -2.92
N VAL A 35 -0.17 1.53 -2.61
CA VAL A 35 -0.89 1.13 -1.39
C VAL A 35 -2.26 0.62 -1.79
N GLY A 36 -2.61 -0.52 -1.22
CA GLY A 36 -3.80 -1.29 -1.55
C GLY A 36 -4.58 -1.67 -0.30
N CYS A 37 -5.71 -2.31 -0.52
CA CYS A 37 -6.33 -3.18 0.47
C CYS A 37 -6.47 -4.60 -0.09
N ALA A 38 -6.18 -5.59 0.73
CA ALA A 38 -6.34 -7.00 0.39
C ALA A 38 -7.22 -7.70 1.43
N LYS A 39 -7.95 -8.74 1.03
CA LYS A 39 -8.64 -9.61 1.99
C LYS A 39 -7.65 -10.63 2.54
N VAL A 40 -7.34 -10.53 3.83
CA VAL A 40 -6.54 -11.51 4.56
C VAL A 40 -7.47 -12.19 5.56
N GLU A 41 -7.65 -13.51 5.42
CA GLU A 41 -8.58 -14.28 6.26
C GLU A 41 -10.02 -13.71 6.31
N GLY A 42 -10.44 -13.05 5.22
CA GLY A 42 -11.77 -12.43 5.12
C GLY A 42 -11.86 -10.99 5.65
N ILE A 43 -10.80 -10.47 6.26
CA ILE A 43 -10.71 -9.09 6.76
C ILE A 43 -10.00 -8.22 5.73
N THR A 44 -10.51 -7.01 5.50
CA THR A 44 -9.84 -6.03 4.63
C THR A 44 -8.67 -5.41 5.37
N GLU A 45 -7.45 -5.73 4.93
CA GLU A 45 -6.20 -5.23 5.50
C GLU A 45 -5.54 -4.22 4.57
N LEU A 46 -4.89 -3.21 5.15
CA LEU A 46 -4.03 -2.29 4.43
C LEU A 46 -2.77 -3.01 3.98
N VAL A 47 -2.36 -2.83 2.72
CA VAL A 47 -1.15 -3.44 2.18
C VAL A 47 -0.28 -2.44 1.43
N GLY A 48 1.04 -2.57 1.56
CA GLY A 48 2.00 -1.98 0.63
C GLY A 48 2.17 -2.89 -0.58
N LEU A 49 2.14 -2.33 -1.79
CA LEU A 49 2.25 -3.05 -3.06
C LEU A 49 3.53 -2.67 -3.77
N ASN A 50 4.35 -3.63 -4.19
CA ASN A 50 5.65 -3.38 -4.83
C ASN A 50 5.81 -4.16 -6.13
N ILE A 51 6.43 -3.53 -7.12
CA ILE A 51 7.06 -4.24 -8.25
C ILE A 51 8.49 -4.56 -7.85
N THR A 52 8.87 -5.83 -7.87
CA THR A 52 10.24 -6.29 -7.54
C THR A 52 11.09 -6.53 -8.77
N SER A 53 10.48 -6.86 -9.91
CA SER A 53 11.17 -7.06 -11.19
C SER A 53 10.19 -6.85 -12.34
N GLN A 54 10.71 -6.40 -13.49
CA GLN A 54 9.95 -6.28 -14.73
C GLN A 54 10.82 -6.72 -15.91
N THR A 55 10.31 -7.66 -16.70
CA THR A 55 10.92 -8.14 -17.95
C THR A 55 9.90 -8.09 -19.08
N ASP A 56 10.35 -8.31 -20.32
CA ASP A 56 9.43 -8.48 -21.45
C ASP A 56 8.49 -9.66 -21.16
N GLY A 57 7.20 -9.37 -21.02
CA GLY A 57 6.16 -10.36 -20.76
C GLY A 57 5.71 -10.49 -19.30
N ALA A 58 6.54 -10.15 -18.31
CA ALA A 58 6.25 -10.45 -16.90
C ALA A 58 6.62 -9.34 -15.90
N VAL A 59 5.84 -9.25 -14.82
CA VAL A 59 6.07 -8.35 -13.68
C VAL A 59 6.00 -9.15 -12.38
N ASP A 60 7.11 -9.25 -11.67
CA ASP A 60 7.13 -9.81 -10.31
C ASP A 60 6.74 -8.75 -9.29
N TRP A 61 5.95 -9.15 -8.31
CA TRP A 61 5.39 -8.22 -7.33
C TRP A 61 5.33 -8.81 -5.93
N THR A 62 5.27 -7.92 -4.93
CA THR A 62 4.99 -8.26 -3.54
C THR A 62 3.87 -7.40 -2.96
N SER A 63 3.13 -7.98 -2.01
CA SER A 63 2.11 -7.33 -1.20
C SER A 63 2.41 -7.59 0.27
N THR A 64 2.62 -6.54 1.05
CA THR A 64 3.00 -6.61 2.46
C THR A 64 1.88 -6.04 3.31
N VAL A 65 1.34 -6.84 4.23
CA VAL A 65 0.33 -6.37 5.21
C VAL A 65 0.92 -5.30 6.11
N VAL A 66 0.15 -4.24 6.37
CA VAL A 66 0.49 -3.19 7.33
C VAL A 66 -0.35 -3.39 8.58
N ASN A 67 0.26 -3.99 9.59
CA ASN A 67 -0.39 -4.22 10.87
C ASN A 67 -0.39 -2.92 11.69
N VAL A 68 -1.55 -2.27 11.79
CA VAL A 68 -1.73 -1.06 12.61
C VAL A 68 -2.24 -1.45 14.01
N ASN A 69 -1.55 -1.00 15.05
CA ASN A 69 -1.95 -1.16 16.44
C ASN A 69 -1.82 0.17 17.17
N GLY A 70 -2.95 0.83 17.44
CA GLY A 70 -2.99 2.20 17.93
C GLY A 70 -2.20 3.13 17.01
N LEU A 71 -1.30 3.93 17.58
CA LEU A 71 -0.45 4.88 16.86
C LEU A 71 0.82 4.25 16.27
N THR A 72 0.88 2.92 16.16
CA THR A 72 2.06 2.21 15.63
C THR A 72 1.69 1.29 14.49
N ALA A 73 2.60 1.13 13.53
CA ALA A 73 2.48 0.17 12.43
C ALA A 73 3.75 -0.66 12.25
N THR A 74 3.54 -1.91 11.82
CA THR A 74 4.61 -2.85 11.49
C THR A 74 4.29 -3.59 10.19
N ASN A 75 5.34 -4.09 9.53
CA ASN A 75 5.18 -4.93 8.34
C ASN A 75 4.84 -6.36 8.78
N GLY A 76 3.73 -6.86 8.27
CA GLY A 76 3.21 -8.20 8.51
C GLY A 76 3.58 -9.20 7.42
N ALA A 77 2.65 -10.10 7.14
CA ALA A 77 2.81 -11.13 6.12
C ALA A 77 3.07 -10.53 4.74
N VAL A 78 3.93 -11.21 3.97
CA VAL A 78 4.27 -10.84 2.59
C VAL A 78 3.74 -11.93 1.66
N THR A 79 2.99 -11.52 0.65
CA THR A 79 2.59 -12.35 -0.49
C THR A 79 3.35 -11.89 -1.72
N SER A 80 3.70 -12.80 -2.61
CA SER A 80 4.35 -12.48 -3.88
C SER A 80 3.69 -13.23 -5.04
N GLY A 81 3.92 -12.73 -6.24
CA GLY A 81 3.44 -13.37 -7.46
C GLY A 81 4.06 -12.75 -8.70
N THR A 82 3.61 -13.23 -9.85
CA THR A 82 4.01 -12.75 -11.16
C THR A 82 2.75 -12.46 -11.97
N TYR A 83 2.71 -11.29 -12.60
CA TYR A 83 1.68 -10.88 -13.54
C TYR A 83 2.20 -10.97 -14.98
N ASP A 84 1.31 -11.28 -15.91
CA ASP A 84 1.57 -11.16 -17.34
C ASP A 84 1.32 -9.72 -17.81
N THR A 85 2.30 -9.12 -18.48
CA THR A 85 2.24 -7.71 -18.91
C THR A 85 1.09 -7.37 -19.85
N THR A 86 0.55 -8.37 -20.57
CA THR A 86 -0.55 -8.19 -21.52
C THR A 86 -1.90 -8.52 -20.89
N ALA A 87 -1.99 -9.60 -20.12
CA ALA A 87 -3.24 -10.05 -19.52
C ALA A 87 -3.61 -9.25 -18.26
N ASP A 88 -2.63 -8.78 -17.50
CA ASP A 88 -2.82 -8.22 -16.15
C ASP A 88 -2.53 -6.72 -16.07
N ALA A 89 -2.62 -5.99 -17.19
CA ALA A 89 -2.25 -4.58 -17.29
C ALA A 89 -2.89 -3.68 -16.20
N ALA A 90 -4.16 -3.91 -15.87
CA ALA A 90 -4.85 -3.17 -14.82
C ALA A 90 -4.33 -3.49 -13.41
N ALA A 91 -4.02 -4.75 -13.13
CA ALA A 91 -3.45 -5.17 -11.85
C ALA A 91 -2.03 -4.62 -11.67
N ILE A 92 -1.23 -4.62 -12.75
CA ILE A 92 0.10 -4.01 -12.78
C ILE A 92 0.03 -2.50 -12.51
N GLN A 93 -0.94 -1.80 -13.11
CA GLN A 93 -1.16 -0.38 -12.82
C GLN A 93 -1.51 -0.15 -11.35
N ALA A 94 -2.34 -1.02 -10.76
CA ALA A 94 -2.73 -0.93 -9.36
C ALA A 94 -1.54 -1.02 -8.38
N LEU A 95 -0.48 -1.76 -8.73
CA LEU A 95 0.74 -1.89 -7.93
C LEU A 95 1.47 -0.55 -7.70
N SER A 96 1.20 0.47 -8.52
CA SER A 96 1.77 1.83 -8.39
C SER A 96 0.74 2.89 -7.99
N SER A 97 -0.48 2.46 -7.64
CA SER A 97 -1.59 3.33 -7.26
C SER A 97 -1.80 3.37 -5.75
N THR A 98 -2.58 4.34 -5.27
CA THR A 98 -3.14 4.30 -3.91
C THR A 98 -4.65 4.07 -4.00
N SER A 99 -5.09 2.87 -3.64
CA SER A 99 -6.48 2.43 -3.72
C SER A 99 -6.84 1.45 -2.59
N CYS A 100 -8.13 1.26 -2.34
CA CYS A 100 -8.64 0.27 -1.38
C CYS A 100 -9.98 -0.27 -1.89
N GLY A 101 -9.94 -1.39 -2.63
CA GLY A 101 -11.11 -1.91 -3.34
C GLY A 101 -11.51 -1.00 -4.51
N THR A 102 -12.80 -0.66 -4.61
CA THR A 102 -13.28 0.32 -5.62
C THR A 102 -12.96 1.76 -5.26
N GLN A 103 -12.47 2.01 -4.04
CA GLN A 103 -12.14 3.35 -3.60
C GLN A 103 -10.74 3.73 -4.06
N THR A 104 -10.61 4.90 -4.69
CA THR A 104 -9.32 5.42 -5.16
C THR A 104 -9.11 6.82 -4.62
N ILE A 105 -7.86 7.25 -4.43
CA ILE A 105 -7.59 8.66 -4.09
C ILE A 105 -8.17 9.63 -5.14
N GLN A 106 -8.32 9.22 -6.40
CA GLN A 106 -8.91 10.07 -7.44
C GLN A 106 -10.44 10.20 -7.31
N THR A 107 -11.11 9.18 -6.76
CA THR A 107 -12.58 9.13 -6.62
C THR A 107 -13.05 9.63 -5.25
N ASP A 108 -12.32 9.26 -4.20
CA ASP A 108 -12.71 9.47 -2.80
C ASP A 108 -11.68 10.31 -2.02
N GLY A 109 -10.69 10.87 -2.74
CA GLY A 109 -9.63 11.66 -2.14
C GLY A 109 -10.19 12.83 -1.34
N ILE A 110 -9.74 12.93 -0.10
CA ILE A 110 -9.77 14.17 0.67
C ILE A 110 -9.09 15.22 -0.22
N THR A 111 -9.87 16.08 -0.87
CA THR A 111 -9.31 17.31 -1.46
C THR A 111 -8.78 18.10 -0.28
N ALA A 112 -7.44 18.15 -0.13
CA ALA A 112 -6.83 19.12 0.75
C ALA A 112 -7.32 20.50 0.27
N ASN A 113 -8.27 21.07 1.01
CA ASN A 113 -8.71 22.44 0.76
C ASN A 113 -7.49 23.34 1.04
N PRO A 114 -7.15 24.28 0.14
CA PRO A 114 -5.96 25.12 0.24
C PRO A 114 -5.91 25.96 1.52
#